data_AF-A0A2T2SGJ6-F1
#
_entry.id   AF-A0A2T2SGJ6-F1
#
_cell.length_a   1.000
_cell.length_b   1.000
_cell.length_c   1.000
_cell.angle_alpha   90.00
_cell.angle_beta   90.00
_cell.angle_gamma   90.00
#
_symmetry.space_group_name_H-M   'P 1'
#
loop_
_entity.id
_entity.type
_entity.pdbx_description
1 polymer ?
#
loop_
_entity_poly.entity_id
_entity_poly.type
_entity_poly.pdbx_seq_one_letter_code
_entity_poly.pdbx_strand_id
1 'polypeptide(L)'
;MASLGPDAWITIVVVIGVVGALMGDWGRPDFVMLGGLALLLVTGVVSPDEAFAGFSNSAVLTVGALYIVAGGVQHTDALSRLD
;
A
#
# COMPACT_ATOMS: atom_id res chain seq x y z
N MET A 1 2.57 -16.85 -27.31
CA MET A 1 2.47 -15.76 -26.32
C MET A 1 0.98 -15.61 -26.03
N ALA A 2 0.52 -16.10 -24.89
CA ALA A 2 -0.89 -16.00 -24.52
C ALA A 2 -1.31 -14.53 -24.62
N SER A 3 -2.39 -14.22 -25.34
CA SER A 3 -2.93 -12.88 -25.43
C SER A 3 -3.40 -12.47 -24.04
N LEU A 4 -2.54 -11.79 -23.29
CA LEU A 4 -2.91 -11.15 -22.03
C LEU A 4 -4.12 -10.24 -22.32
N GLY A 5 -5.18 -10.40 -21.53
CA GLY A 5 -6.37 -9.56 -21.65
C GLY A 5 -6.02 -8.08 -21.46
N PRO A 6 -6.86 -7.15 -21.95
CA PRO A 6 -6.65 -5.71 -21.75
C PRO A 6 -6.40 -5.33 -20.29
N ASP A 7 -7.10 -6.00 -19.36
CA ASP A 7 -7.01 -5.77 -17.92
C ASP A 7 -5.62 -6.09 -17.36
N ALA A 8 -4.99 -7.15 -17.87
CA ALA A 8 -3.65 -7.55 -17.46
C ALA A 8 -2.59 -6.53 -17.89
N TRP A 9 -2.71 -5.99 -19.11
CA TRP A 9 -1.82 -4.94 -19.60
C TRP A 9 -1.97 -3.64 -18.81
N ILE A 10 -3.20 -3.24 -18.49
CA ILE A 10 -3.48 -2.06 -17.65
C ILE A 10 -2.82 -2.25 -16.27
N THR A 11 -3.02 -3.41 -15.65
CA THR A 11 -2.45 -3.73 -14.34
C THR A 11 -0.93 -3.63 -14.36
N ILE A 12 -0.27 -4.24 -15.35
CA ILE A 12 1.18 -4.22 -15.49
C ILE A 12 1.70 -2.79 -15.62
N VAL A 13 1.09 -1.97 -16.49
CA VAL A 13 1.51 -0.58 -16.71
C VAL A 13 1.37 0.23 -15.43
N VAL A 14 0.24 0.09 -14.71
CA VAL A 14 0.03 0.81 -13.45
C VAL A 14 1.03 0.38 -12.39
N VAL A 15 1.26 -0.93 -12.21
CA VAL A 15 2.21 -1.44 -11.21
C VAL A 15 3.63 -0.97 -11.50
N ILE A 16 4.09 -1.05 -12.76
CA ILE A 16 5.41 -0.54 -13.16
C ILE A 16 5.48 0.97 -12.92
N GLY A 17 4.42 1.71 -13.23
CA GLY A 17 4.33 3.15 -12.98
C GLY A 17 4.46 3.50 -11.49
N VAL A 18 3.74 2.80 -10.62
CA VAL A 18 3.80 2.97 -9.16
C VAL A 18 5.20 2.66 -8.63
N VAL A 19 5.77 1.52 -9.03
CA VAL A 19 7.12 1.13 -8.59
C VAL A 19 8.17 2.15 -9.07
N GLY A 20 8.10 2.57 -10.33
CA GLY A 20 9.00 3.58 -10.88
C GLY A 20 8.88 4.93 -10.16
N ALA A 21 7.66 5.38 -9.86
CA ALA A 21 7.41 6.60 -9.11
C ALA A 21 7.96 6.53 -7.67
N LEU A 22 7.83 5.38 -7.01
CA LEU A 22 8.42 5.17 -5.68
C LEU A 22 9.95 5.11 -5.71
N MET A 23 10.53 4.41 -6.69
CA MET A 23 11.99 4.36 -6.86
C MET A 23 12.59 5.75 -7.14
N GLY A 24 11.84 6.60 -7.86
CA GLY A 24 12.24 7.97 -8.15
C GLY A 24 11.95 8.98 -7.04
N ASP A 25 11.27 8.58 -5.97
CA ASP A 25 10.76 9.49 -4.92
C ASP A 25 9.95 10.67 -5.48
N TRP A 26 9.18 10.44 -6.56
CA TRP A 26 8.47 11.49 -7.31
C TRP A 26 7.33 12.16 -6.52
N GLY A 27 6.94 11.59 -5.39
CA GLY A 27 5.91 12.13 -4.52
C GLY A 27 5.80 11.31 -3.25
N ARG A 28 4.91 11.75 -2.36
CA ARG A 28 4.67 11.01 -1.11
C ARG A 28 4.17 9.60 -1.44
N PRO A 29 4.74 8.55 -0.83
CA PRO A 29 4.37 7.17 -1.12
C PRO A 29 2.87 6.91 -0.98
N ASP A 30 2.23 7.58 -0.03
CA ASP A 30 0.78 7.54 0.20
C ASP A 30 -0.02 7.94 -1.07
N PHE A 31 0.26 9.11 -1.65
CA PHE A 31 -0.39 9.56 -2.87
C PHE A 31 -0.06 8.71 -4.10
N VAL A 32 1.17 8.21 -4.23
CA VAL A 32 1.56 7.35 -5.35
C VAL A 32 0.79 6.02 -5.32
N MET A 33 0.73 5.39 -4.15
CA MET A 33 -0.02 4.15 -3.95
C MET A 33 -1.52 4.34 -4.17
N LEU A 34 -2.11 5.37 -3.57
CA LEU A 34 -3.54 5.67 -3.74
C LEU A 34 -3.88 6.07 -5.18
N GLY A 35 -3.00 6.78 -5.88
CA GLY A 35 -3.15 7.13 -7.28
C GLY A 35 -3.16 5.89 -8.18
N GLY A 36 -2.24 4.95 -7.95
CA GLY A 36 -2.24 3.66 -8.66
C GLY A 36 -3.53 2.86 -8.43
N LEU A 37 -4.00 2.78 -7.17
CA LEU A 37 -5.26 2.12 -6.83
C LEU A 37 -6.45 2.81 -7.50
N ALA A 38 -6.50 4.15 -7.49
CA ALA A 38 -7.56 4.92 -8.12
C ALA A 38 -7.61 4.70 -9.64
N LEU A 39 -6.46 4.60 -10.30
CA LEU A 39 -6.40 4.26 -11.72
C LEU A 39 -7.00 2.88 -12.00
N LEU A 40 -6.61 1.86 -11.24
CA LEU A 40 -7.17 0.50 -11.39
C LEU A 40 -8.69 0.48 -11.15
N LEU A 41 -9.16 1.21 -10.14
CA LEU A 41 -10.57 1.33 -9.82
C LEU A 41 -11.37 2.02 -10.94
N VAL A 42 -10.88 3.14 -11.46
CA VAL A 42 -11.53 3.89 -12.57
C VAL A 42 -11.54 3.09 -13.86
N THR A 43 -10.49 2.31 -14.13
CA THR A 43 -10.45 1.41 -15.29
C THR A 43 -11.35 0.18 -15.14
N GLY A 44 -11.93 -0.05 -13.95
CA GLY A 44 -12.80 -1.20 -13.66
C GLY A 44 -12.07 -2.54 -13.55
N VAL A 45 -10.74 -2.52 -13.50
CA VAL A 45 -9.89 -3.72 -13.35
C VAL A 45 -10.05 -4.32 -11.95
N VAL A 46 -10.34 -3.47 -10.96
CA VAL A 46 -10.56 -3.85 -9.56
C VAL A 46 -11.88 -3.25 -9.08
N SER A 47 -12.70 -4.04 -8.40
CA SER A 47 -13.93 -3.56 -7.78
C SER A 47 -13.67 -2.78 -6.47
N PRO A 48 -14.61 -1.94 -5.99
CA PRO A 48 -14.42 -1.23 -4.73
C PRO A 48 -14.12 -2.16 -3.54
N ASP A 49 -14.78 -3.32 -3.47
CA ASP A 49 -14.58 -4.29 -2.39
C ASP A 49 -13.15 -4.85 -2.41
N GLU A 50 -12.63 -5.20 -3.59
CA GLU A 50 -11.26 -5.66 -3.78
C GLU A 50 -10.22 -4.57 -3.50
N ALA A 51 -10.53 -3.32 -3.84
CA ALA A 51 -9.66 -2.19 -3.55
C ALA A 51 -9.49 -1.97 -2.04
N PHE A 52 -10.55 -2.19 -1.25
CA PHE A 52 -10.50 -2.09 0.21
C PHE A 52 -10.00 -3.37 0.90
N ALA A 53 -10.01 -4.52 0.23
CA ALA A 53 -9.51 -5.79 0.79
C ALA A 53 -8.03 -5.73 1.20
N GLY A 54 -7.24 -4.84 0.60
CA GLY A 54 -5.86 -4.60 1.01
C GLY A 54 -5.73 -4.03 2.44
N PHE A 55 -6.71 -3.24 2.89
CA PHE A 55 -6.70 -2.64 4.23
C PHE A 55 -7.11 -3.62 5.33
N SER A 56 -7.93 -4.62 5.01
CA SER A 56 -8.30 -5.71 5.93
C SER A 56 -7.27 -6.84 5.98
N ASN A 57 -6.11 -6.67 5.31
CA ASN A 57 -5.03 -7.64 5.32
C ASN A 57 -4.43 -7.78 6.73
N SER A 58 -4.32 -9.01 7.22
CA SER A 58 -3.78 -9.28 8.55
C SER A 58 -2.39 -8.70 8.76
N ALA A 59 -1.53 -8.66 7.73
CA ALA A 59 -0.19 -8.08 7.85
C ALA A 59 -0.25 -6.56 8.09
N VAL A 60 -1.13 -5.84 7.39
CA VAL A 60 -1.31 -4.39 7.59
C VAL A 60 -1.80 -4.11 9.01
N LEU A 61 -2.77 -4.90 9.49
CA LEU A 61 -3.28 -4.80 10.85
C LEU A 61 -2.21 -5.09 11.90
N THR A 62 -1.35 -6.10 11.67
CA THR A 62 -0.22 -6.41 12.56
C THR A 62 0.78 -5.25 12.63
N VAL A 63 1.16 -4.67 11.49
CA VAL A 63 2.05 -3.50 11.46
C VAL A 63 1.42 -2.32 12.22
N GLY A 64 0.12 -2.08 12.03
CA GLY A 64 -0.63 -1.08 12.80
C GLY A 64 -0.60 -1.33 14.31
N ALA A 65 -0.80 -2.57 14.74
CA ALA A 65 -0.70 -2.94 16.15
C ALA A 65 0.71 -2.71 16.72
N LEU A 66 1.76 -3.04 15.96
CA LEU A 66 3.15 -2.77 16.36
C LEU A 66 3.43 -1.27 16.50
N TYR A 67 2.88 -0.44 15.62
CA TYR A 67 2.96 1.03 15.75
C TYR A 67 2.29 1.54 17.03
N ILE A 68 1.13 0.98 17.42
CA ILE A 68 0.46 1.32 18.68
C ILE A 68 1.34 0.94 19.88
N VAL A 69 1.91 -0.27 19.89
CA VAL A 69 2.81 -0.73 20.95
C VAL A 69 4.05 0.16 21.03
N ALA A 70 4.68 0.47 19.90
CA ALA A 70 5.83 1.37 19.84
C ALA A 70 5.49 2.77 20.38
N GLY A 71 4.28 3.28 20.10
CA GLY A 71 3.79 4.54 20.68
C GLY A 71 3.64 4.48 22.19
N GLY A 72 3.08 3.39 22.73
CA GLY A 72 2.94 3.19 24.17
C GLY A 72 4.28 3.09 24.91
N VAL A 73 5.26 2.40 24.31
CA VAL A 73 6.63 2.30 24.85
C VAL A 73 7.32 3.67 24.87
N GLN A 74 7.21 4.44 23.79
CA GLN A 74 7.79 5.79 23.72
C GLN A 74 7.14 6.76 24.72
N HIS A 75 5.82 6.70 24.89
CA HIS A 75 5.11 7.61 25.80
C HIS A 75 5.40 7.34 27.28
N THR A 76 5.70 6.09 27.63
CA THR A 76 6.00 5.69 29.02
C THR A 76 7.47 5.78 29.37
N ASP A 77 8.31 6.11 28.39
CA ASP A 77 9.76 6.04 28.46
C ASP A 77 10.24 4.69 29.01
N ALA A 78 9.51 3.62 28.70
CA ALA A 78 9.75 2.30 29.30
C ALA A 78 11.13 1.74 28.94
N LEU A 79 11.68 2.16 27.80
CA LEU A 79 13.04 1.81 27.39
C LEU A 79 14.11 2.45 28.29
N SER A 80 13.91 3.66 28.81
CA SER A 80 14.87 4.32 29.70
C SER A 80 14.92 3.73 31.11
N ARG A 81 13.92 2.91 31.48
CA ARG A 81 13.91 2.14 32.73
C ARG A 81 14.64 0.79 32.65
N LEU A 82 15.10 0.40 31.47
CA LEU A 82 15.80 -0.87 31.23
C LEU A 82 17.33 -0.71 31.11
N ASP A 83 17.85 0.52 31.14
CA ASP A 83 19.27 0.85 31.35
C ASP A 83 19.63 0.82 32.85
#